data_AF-A0A376C218-F1
#
_entry.id   AF-A0A376C218-F1
#
_cell.length_a   1.000
_cell.length_b   1.000
_cell.length_c   1.000
_cell.angle_alpha   90.00
_cell.angle_beta   90.00
_cell.angle_gamma   90.00
#
_symmetry.space_group_name_H-M   'P 1'
#
loop_
_entity.id
_entity.type
_entity.pdbx_description
1 polymer ?
#
loop_
_entity_poly.entity_id
_entity_poly.type
_entity_poly.pdbx_seq_one_letter_code
_entity_poly.pdbx_strand_id
1 'polypeptide(L)'
;MMMQMVGVFAEFEREMLKERTKKGLEHARKEGRIGGRKPKLKEVQRKEIKHLIQSGRKTAPEVAKLFDVHPATIYRLIKSV
;
A
#
# COMPACT_ATOMS: atom_id res chain seq x y z
N MET A 1 22.24 -28.43 25.50
CA MET A 1 21.63 -27.64 26.59
C MET A 1 21.97 -26.14 26.49
N MET A 2 23.26 -25.73 26.50
CA MET A 2 23.63 -24.30 26.45
C MET A 2 23.22 -23.59 25.14
N MET A 3 23.41 -24.26 23.99
CA MET A 3 22.99 -23.71 22.68
C MET A 3 21.46 -23.54 22.55
N GLN A 4 20.68 -24.36 23.24
CA GLN A 4 19.22 -24.26 23.25
C GLN A 4 18.75 -23.04 24.04
N MET A 5 19.39 -22.74 25.18
CA MET A 5 19.08 -21.52 25.95
C MET A 5 19.36 -20.25 25.15
N VAL A 6 20.49 -20.18 24.44
CA VAL A 6 20.81 -19.03 23.58
C VAL A 6 19.75 -18.85 22.47
N GLY A 7 19.26 -19.95 21.90
CA GLY A 7 18.15 -19.92 20.94
C GLY A 7 16.87 -19.33 21.53
N VAL A 8 16.49 -19.76 22.75
CA VAL A 8 15.30 -19.25 23.46
C VAL A 8 15.42 -17.75 23.73
N PHE A 9 16.59 -17.26 24.16
CA PHE A 9 16.81 -15.83 24.38
C PHE A 9 16.76 -15.02 23.07
N ALA A 10 17.34 -15.53 21.99
CA ALA A 10 17.28 -14.87 20.68
C ALA A 10 15.85 -14.74 20.16
N GLU A 11 15.01 -15.77 20.35
CA GLU A 11 13.60 -15.73 20.01
C GLU A 11 12.82 -14.73 20.88
N PHE A 12 13.09 -14.72 22.19
CA PHE A 12 12.47 -13.78 23.12
C PHE A 12 12.79 -12.32 22.77
N GLU A 13 14.07 -12.00 22.52
CA GLU A 13 14.48 -10.65 22.11
C GLU A 13 13.83 -10.24 20.78
N ARG A 14 13.78 -11.16 19.81
CA ARG A 14 13.12 -10.90 18.52
C ARG A 14 11.65 -10.59 18.71
N GLU A 15 10.96 -11.32 19.58
CA GLU A 15 9.54 -11.11 19.84
C GLU A 15 9.28 -9.77 20.55
N MET A 16 10.12 -9.40 21.53
CA MET A 16 10.06 -8.08 22.17
C MET A 16 10.27 -6.93 21.18
N LEU A 17 11.21 -7.07 20.23
CA LEU A 17 11.45 -6.06 19.19
C LEU A 17 10.25 -5.92 18.23
N LYS A 18 9.62 -7.03 17.85
CA LYS A 18 8.39 -7.00 17.04
C LYS A 18 7.26 -6.31 17.78
N GLU A 19 7.05 -6.64 19.06
CA GLU A 19 5.99 -6.05 19.87
C GLU A 19 6.17 -4.53 19.99
N ARG A 20 7.40 -4.08 20.26
CA ARG A 20 7.74 -2.65 20.30
C ARG A 20 7.44 -1.96 18.97
N THR A 21 7.84 -2.59 17.85
CA THR A 21 7.58 -2.04 16.51
C THR A 21 6.08 -1.95 16.23
N LYS A 22 5.31 -2.98 16.60
CA LYS A 22 3.86 -3.00 16.43
C LYS A 22 3.19 -1.88 17.23
N LYS A 23 3.57 -1.70 18.51
CA LYS A 23 3.08 -0.60 19.35
C LYS A 23 3.39 0.77 18.73
N GLY A 24 4.59 0.95 18.18
CA GLY A 24 4.96 2.18 17.47
C GLY A 24 4.13 2.42 16.21
N LEU A 25 3.90 1.39 15.40
CA LEU A 25 3.04 1.48 14.21
C LEU A 25 1.58 1.77 14.56
N GLU A 26 1.06 1.18 15.63
CA GLU A 26 -0.30 1.45 16.13
C GLU A 26 -0.43 2.90 16.60
N HIS A 27 0.56 3.43 17.32
CA HIS A 27 0.59 4.84 17.70
C HIS A 27 0.61 5.75 16.47
N ALA A 28 1.50 5.50 15.50
CA ALA A 28 1.55 6.26 14.25
C ALA A 28 0.24 6.21 13.45
N ARG A 29 -0.45 5.05 13.44
CA ARG A 29 -1.77 4.90 12.81
C ARG A 29 -2.84 5.73 13.51
N LYS A 30 -2.82 5.82 14.85
CA LYS A 30 -3.72 6.69 15.61
C LYS A 30 -3.50 8.17 15.30
N GLU A 31 -2.27 8.58 15.01
CA GLU A 31 -1.94 9.91 14.50
C GLU A 31 -2.33 10.12 13.02
N GLY A 32 -2.94 9.13 12.36
CA GLY A 32 -3.41 9.21 10.98
C GLY A 32 -2.38 8.78 9.92
N ARG A 33 -1.20 8.26 10.31
CA ARG A 33 -0.24 7.69 9.36
C ARG A 33 -0.70 6.31 8.90
N ILE A 34 -1.11 6.19 7.63
CA ILE A 34 -1.57 4.91 7.04
C ILE A 34 -0.41 3.93 6.81
N GLY A 35 0.78 4.45 6.44
CA GLY A 35 1.94 3.65 6.05
C GLY A 35 1.85 3.09 4.62
N GLY A 36 2.80 2.24 4.24
CA GLY A 36 2.84 1.59 2.91
C GLY A 36 3.29 2.48 1.76
N ARG A 37 3.20 1.94 0.53
CA ARG A 37 3.60 2.67 -0.69
C ARG A 37 2.56 3.75 -1.01
N LYS A 38 3.01 5.00 -1.10
CA LYS A 38 2.15 6.11 -1.53
C LYS A 38 1.59 5.82 -2.93
N PRO A 39 0.27 5.99 -3.15
CA PRO A 39 -0.29 5.83 -4.48
C PRO A 39 0.29 6.82 -5.48
N LYS A 40 0.57 6.36 -6.71
CA LYS A 40 1.05 7.25 -7.79
C LYS A 40 0.02 8.29 -8.24
N LEU A 41 -1.27 7.95 -8.16
CA LEU A 41 -2.38 8.80 -8.62
C LEU A 41 -3.08 9.49 -7.46
N LYS A 42 -3.22 10.82 -7.55
CA LYS A 42 -4.00 11.65 -6.63
C LYS A 42 -5.49 11.35 -6.75
N GLU A 43 -6.28 11.58 -5.71
CA GLU A 43 -7.72 11.30 -5.74
C GLU A 43 -8.47 12.00 -6.87
N VAL A 44 -8.11 13.26 -7.17
CA VAL A 44 -8.68 14.02 -8.29
C VAL A 44 -8.44 13.31 -9.62
N GLN A 45 -7.20 12.85 -9.85
CA GLN A 45 -6.85 12.09 -11.06
C GLN A 45 -7.61 10.77 -11.13
N ARG A 46 -7.84 10.10 -9.99
CA ARG A 46 -8.64 8.87 -9.97
C ARG A 46 -10.09 9.11 -10.39
N LYS A 47 -10.70 10.22 -9.93
CA LYS A 47 -12.06 10.60 -10.32
C LYS A 47 -12.14 10.91 -11.81
N GLU A 48 -11.16 11.65 -12.33
CA GLU A 48 -11.06 11.96 -13.75
C GLU A 48 -10.89 10.71 -14.62
N ILE A 49 -9.97 9.80 -14.24
CA ILE A 49 -9.77 8.50 -14.90
C ILE A 49 -11.07 7.70 -14.94
N LYS A 50 -11.81 7.63 -13.82
CA LYS A 50 -13.11 6.95 -13.78
C LYS A 50 -14.10 7.58 -14.74
N HIS A 51 -14.23 8.91 -14.74
CA HIS A 51 -15.13 9.62 -15.63
C HIS A 51 -14.78 9.41 -17.11
N LEU A 52 -13.49 9.48 -17.49
CA LEU A 52 -13.02 9.29 -18.86
C LEU A 52 -13.35 7.90 -19.41
N ILE A 53 -13.26 6.87 -18.56
CA ILE A 53 -13.51 5.48 -18.95
C ILE A 53 -15.01 5.19 -18.95
N GLN A 54 -15.76 5.65 -17.95
CA GLN A 54 -17.22 5.46 -17.88
C GLN A 54 -17.97 6.20 -19.00
N SER A 55 -17.48 7.37 -19.41
CA SER A 55 -18.03 8.12 -20.54
C SER A 55 -17.67 7.55 -21.90
N GLY A 56 -16.85 6.49 -21.96
CA GLY A 56 -16.40 5.88 -23.22
C GLY A 56 -15.49 6.77 -24.07
N ARG A 57 -15.03 7.92 -23.54
CA ARG A 57 -14.23 8.90 -24.30
C ARG A 57 -12.82 8.43 -24.60
N LYS A 58 -12.24 7.57 -23.76
CA LYS A 58 -10.87 7.04 -23.91
C LYS A 58 -10.78 5.61 -23.43
N THR A 59 -9.88 4.84 -24.05
CA THR A 59 -9.59 3.47 -23.65
C THR A 59 -8.62 3.41 -22.46
N ALA A 60 -8.63 2.31 -21.69
CA ALA A 60 -7.72 2.15 -20.55
C ALA A 60 -6.21 2.31 -20.90
N PRO A 61 -5.71 1.82 -22.06
CA PRO A 61 -4.33 2.07 -22.49
C PRO A 61 -4.03 3.53 -22.82
N GLU A 62 -4.98 4.29 -23.39
CA GLU A 62 -4.79 5.71 -23.70
C GLU A 62 -4.72 6.55 -22.43
N VAL A 63 -5.60 6.26 -21.47
CA VAL A 63 -5.59 6.92 -20.16
C VAL A 63 -4.30 6.58 -19.41
N ALA A 64 -3.83 5.33 -19.50
CA ALA A 64 -2.57 4.93 -18.89
C ALA A 64 -1.37 5.74 -19.41
N LYS A 65 -1.30 5.98 -20.73
CA LYS A 65 -0.28 6.86 -21.33
C LYS A 65 -0.41 8.31 -20.86
N LEU A 66 -1.63 8.85 -20.78
CA LEU A 66 -1.88 10.23 -20.37
C LEU A 66 -1.41 10.52 -18.93
N PHE A 67 -1.58 9.54 -18.04
CA PHE A 67 -1.21 9.68 -16.62
C PHE A 67 0.16 9.06 -16.28
N ASP A 68 0.95 8.64 -17.28
CA ASP A 68 2.25 7.98 -17.12
C ASP A 68 2.22 6.81 -16.10
N VAL A 69 1.24 5.93 -16.28
CA VAL A 69 1.08 4.72 -15.46
C VAL A 69 0.93 3.49 -16.33
N HIS A 70 1.30 2.33 -15.78
CA HIS A 70 1.06 1.07 -16.45
C HIS A 70 -0.46 0.81 -16.59
N PRO A 71 -0.96 0.27 -17.72
CA PRO A 71 -2.39 -0.03 -17.92
C PRO A 71 -3.02 -0.86 -16.79
N ALA A 72 -2.26 -1.78 -16.19
CA ALA A 72 -2.68 -2.56 -15.02
C ALA A 72 -3.13 -1.68 -13.83
N THR A 73 -2.57 -0.48 -13.67
CA THR A 73 -2.97 0.48 -12.63
C THR A 73 -4.38 1.01 -12.90
N ILE A 74 -4.70 1.28 -14.17
CA ILE A 74 -6.02 1.74 -14.60
C ILE A 74 -7.05 0.61 -14.43
N TYR A 75 -6.75 -0.61 -14.91
CA TYR A 75 -7.63 -1.76 -14.73
C TYR A 75 -7.92 -2.08 -13.26
N ARG A 76 -6.90 -2.01 -12.39
CA ARG A 76 -7.09 -2.20 -10.94
C ARG A 76 -7.99 -1.13 -10.33
N LEU A 77 -7.90 0.11 -10.81
CA LEU A 77 -8.70 1.23 -10.34
C LEU A 77 -10.17 1.11 -10.76
N ILE A 78 -10.45 0.49 -11.92
CA ILE A 78 -11.79 0.16 -12.39
C ILE A 78 -12.36 -1.03 -11.62
N LYS A 79 -11.56 -2.09 -11.41
CA LYS A 79 -12.00 -3.32 -10.73
C LYS A 79 -12.26 -3.13 -9.23
N SER A 80 -11.61 -2.17 -8.58
CA SER A 80 -11.77 -1.92 -7.14
C SER A 80 -13.06 -1.14 -6.79
N VAL A 81 -14.12 -1.32 -7.58
CA VAL A 81 -15.46 -0.76 -7.37
C VAL A 81 -16.39 -1.92 -7.05
#